data_AF-A0A7J3CJQ1-F1
#
_entry.id   AF-A0A7J3CJQ1-F1
#
_cell.length_a   1.000
_cell.length_b   1.000
_cell.length_c   1.000
_cell.angle_alpha   90.00
_cell.angle_beta   90.00
_cell.angle_gamma   90.00
#
_symmetry.space_group_name_H-M   'P 1'
#
loop_
_entity.id
_entity.type
_entity.pdbx_description
1 polymer ?
#
loop_
_entity_poly.entity_id
_entity_poly.type
_entity_poly.pdbx_seq_one_letter_code
_entity_poly.pdbx_strand_id
1 'polypeptide(L)'
;MIVPGRVVIKLYGRDAGTKGIVTKVIDDNFVEIITSKRPKPRKCNKKHLEPLNEVVDLNDKEAISKVLGIKIKEEAKEGKEKR
;
A
#
# COMPACT_ATOMS: atom_id res chain seq x y z
N MET A 1 -14.74 -2.11 -4.28
CA MET A 1 -13.93 -3.35 -4.31
C MET A 1 -12.47 -2.96 -4.12
N ILE A 2 -11.77 -3.50 -3.12
CA ILE A 2 -10.34 -3.20 -2.90
C ILE A 2 -9.54 -4.33 -3.53
N VAL A 3 -8.70 -3.97 -4.50
CA VAL A 3 -7.86 -4.87 -5.29
C VAL A 3 -6.39 -4.56 -4.95
N PRO A 4 -5.46 -5.55 -4.94
CA PRO A 4 -4.03 -5.26 -4.88
C PRO A 4 -3.61 -4.27 -5.98
N GLY A 5 -2.67 -3.38 -5.69
CA GLY A 5 -2.25 -2.30 -6.58
C GLY A 5 -3.10 -1.03 -6.51
N ARG A 6 -4.26 -1.06 -5.84
CA ARG A 6 -5.11 0.14 -5.67
C ARG A 6 -4.44 1.15 -4.74
N VAL A 7 -4.46 2.42 -5.13
CA VAL A 7 -4.03 3.53 -4.27
C VAL A 7 -5.12 3.79 -3.22
N VAL A 8 -4.70 3.99 -1.98
CA VAL A 8 -5.59 4.24 -0.84
C VAL A 8 -5.08 5.43 -0.02
N ILE A 9 -6.01 6.18 0.56
CA ILE A 9 -5.70 7.15 1.61
C ILE A 9 -6.15 6.58 2.94
N LYS A 10 -5.29 6.66 3.94
CA LYS A 10 -5.66 6.28 5.30
C LYS A 10 -6.38 7.46 5.96
N LEU A 11 -7.62 7.27 6.37
CA LEU A 11 -8.43 8.32 7.00
C LEU A 11 -8.13 8.44 8.50
N TYR A 12 -7.83 7.33 9.17
CA TYR A 12 -7.75 7.27 10.62
C TYR A 12 -6.43 6.63 11.13
N GLY A 13 -5.91 7.15 12.25
CA GLY A 13 -4.75 6.63 12.97
C GLY A 13 -3.45 7.45 12.76
N ARG A 14 -2.31 6.87 13.16
CA ARG A 14 -0.99 7.57 13.16
C ARG A 14 -0.46 7.99 11.78
N ASP A 15 -0.99 7.36 10.74
CA ASP A 15 -0.65 7.64 9.34
C ASP A 15 -1.88 8.21 8.58
N ALA A 16 -2.84 8.79 9.30
CA ALA A 16 -3.98 9.48 8.70
C ALA A 16 -3.53 10.60 7.75
N GLY A 17 -4.25 10.77 6.64
CA GLY A 17 -3.95 11.75 5.59
C GLY A 17 -2.81 11.34 4.64
N THR A 18 -2.23 10.15 4.82
CA THR A 18 -1.13 9.70 3.95
C THR A 18 -1.63 8.75 2.86
N LYS A 19 -1.05 8.91 1.67
CA LYS A 19 -1.26 7.99 0.55
C LYS A 19 -0.50 6.68 0.81
N GLY A 20 -1.11 5.59 0.35
CA GLY A 20 -0.55 4.26 0.40
C GLY A 20 -1.04 3.40 -0.75
N ILE A 21 -0.46 2.22 -0.86
CA ILE A 21 -0.82 1.22 -1.87
C ILE A 21 -1.14 -0.07 -1.15
N VAL A 22 -2.19 -0.75 -1.61
CA VAL A 22 -2.56 -2.09 -1.14
C VAL A 22 -1.65 -3.12 -1.82
N THR A 23 -0.82 -3.82 -1.06
CA THR A 23 0.02 -4.89 -1.60
C THR A 23 -0.74 -6.19 -1.70
N LYS A 24 -1.54 -6.52 -0.67
CA LYS A 24 -2.24 -7.79 -0.59
C LYS A 24 -3.55 -7.65 0.18
N VAL A 25 -4.55 -8.42 -0.25
CA VAL A 25 -5.77 -8.63 0.54
C VAL A 25 -5.56 -9.88 1.39
N ILE A 26 -5.64 -9.72 2.72
CA ILE A 26 -5.45 -10.83 3.66
C ILE A 26 -6.80 -11.49 3.91
N ASP A 27 -7.79 -10.67 4.29
CA ASP A 27 -9.13 -11.12 4.69
C ASP A 27 -10.20 -10.20 4.07
N ASP A 28 -11.47 -10.50 4.31
CA ASP A 28 -12.59 -9.63 3.91
C ASP A 28 -12.55 -8.25 4.57
N ASN A 29 -12.05 -8.17 5.80
CA ASN A 29 -11.95 -6.91 6.56
C ASN A 29 -10.55 -6.31 6.56
N PHE A 30 -9.51 -7.08 6.24
CA PHE A 30 -8.14 -6.65 6.42
C PHE A 30 -7.33 -6.72 5.13
N VAL A 31 -6.50 -5.70 4.94
CA VAL A 31 -5.56 -5.58 3.82
C VAL A 31 -4.18 -5.25 4.34
N GLU A 32 -3.19 -5.59 3.55
CA GLU A 32 -1.82 -5.20 3.77
C GLU A 32 -1.52 -3.97 2.92
N ILE A 33 -1.04 -2.91 3.57
CA ILE A 33 -0.76 -1.63 2.92
C ILE A 33 0.67 -1.17 3.20
N ILE A 34 1.21 -0.44 2.24
CA ILE A 34 2.42 0.35 2.40
C ILE A 34 2.03 1.83 2.31
N THR A 35 2.54 2.66 3.21
CA THR A 35 2.20 4.09 3.30
C THR A 35 3.42 4.96 3.08
N SER A 36 3.24 6.16 2.56
CA SER A 36 4.35 7.10 2.32
C SER A 36 5.19 7.34 3.59
N LYS A 37 4.52 7.49 4.73
CA LYS A 37 5.17 7.73 6.02
C LYS A 37 5.96 6.53 6.54
N ARG A 38 5.61 5.31 6.12
CA ARG A 38 6.17 4.06 6.63
C ARG A 38 6.17 3.00 5.51
N PRO A 39 7.35 2.71 4.92
CA PRO A 39 7.48 1.85 3.75
C PRO A 39 7.36 0.34 4.07
N LYS A 40 7.18 -0.05 5.34
CA LYS A 40 6.97 -1.45 5.72
C LYS A 40 5.51 -1.85 5.52
N PRO A 41 5.23 -3.05 4.97
CA PRO A 41 3.88 -3.56 4.80
C PRO A 41 3.23 -3.80 6.16
N ARG A 42 1.97 -3.40 6.30
CA ARG A 42 1.22 -3.50 7.56
C ARG A 42 -0.23 -3.87 7.32
N LYS A 43 -0.76 -4.71 8.22
CA LYS A 43 -2.18 -5.02 8.28
C LYS A 43 -2.97 -3.78 8.70
N CYS A 44 -3.96 -3.41 7.89
CA CYS A 44 -4.89 -2.34 8.17
C CYS A 44 -6.32 -2.80 7.86
N ASN A 45 -7.29 -2.23 8.57
CA ASN A 45 -8.68 -2.52 8.33
C ASN A 45 -9.17 -1.72 7.11
N LYS A 46 -9.89 -2.37 6.19
CA LYS A 46 -10.47 -1.74 5.00
C LYS A 46 -11.38 -0.56 5.35
N LYS A 47 -12.06 -0.59 6.50
CA LYS A 47 -12.93 0.50 6.96
C LYS A 47 -12.21 1.83 7.20
N HIS A 48 -10.89 1.82 7.39
CA HIS A 48 -10.10 3.03 7.65
C HIS A 48 -9.41 3.56 6.39
N LEU A 49 -9.68 2.94 5.24
CA LEU A 49 -9.03 3.23 3.97
C LEU A 49 -10.07 3.72 2.98
N GLU A 50 -9.75 4.82 2.32
CA GLU A 50 -10.51 5.34 1.19
C GLU A 50 -9.76 4.97 -0.10
N PRO A 51 -10.32 4.08 -0.94
CA PRO A 51 -9.71 3.72 -2.21
C PRO A 51 -9.87 4.85 -3.23
N LEU A 52 -8.76 5.20 -3.89
CA LEU A 52 -8.76 6.13 -5.00
C LEU A 52 -9.06 5.40 -6.32
N ASN A 53 -9.32 6.18 -7.37
CA ASN A 53 -9.56 5.64 -8.71
C ASN A 53 -8.30 5.16 -9.42
N GLU A 54 -7.13 5.45 -8.87
CA GLU A 54 -5.82 5.07 -9.40
C GLU A 54 -5.47 3.61 -9.04
N VAL A 55 -4.98 2.88 -10.03
CA VAL A 55 -4.38 1.55 -9.89
C VAL A 55 -2.93 1.65 -10.32
N VAL A 56 -2.06 1.03 -9.54
CA VAL A 56 -0.63 0.94 -9.81
C VAL A 56 -0.28 -0.54 -9.93
N ASP A 57 0.51 -0.86 -10.95
CA ASP A 57 1.08 -2.19 -11.08
C ASP A 57 2.14 -2.43 -10.01
N LEU A 58 1.95 -3.50 -9.23
CA LEU A 58 2.86 -3.86 -8.13
C LEU A 58 4.25 -4.31 -8.63
N ASN A 59 4.36 -4.64 -9.92
CA ASN A 59 5.64 -4.98 -10.56
C ASN A 59 6.49 -3.73 -10.83
N ASP A 60 5.86 -2.57 -11.00
CA ASP A 60 6.53 -1.31 -11.29
C ASP A 60 6.94 -0.59 -10.00
N LYS A 61 8.11 -0.96 -9.49
CA LYS A 61 8.71 -0.37 -8.28
C LYS A 61 8.86 1.17 -8.40
N GLU A 62 9.08 1.69 -9.60
CA GLU A 62 9.12 3.13 -9.87
C GLU A 62 7.76 3.80 -9.69
N ALA A 63 6.67 3.17 -10.15
CA ALA A 63 5.33 3.71 -10.00
C ALA A 63 4.91 3.77 -8.53
N ILE A 64 5.27 2.74 -7.75
CA ILE A 64 5.08 2.72 -6.29
C ILE A 64 5.82 3.89 -5.63
N SER A 65 7.08 4.14 -6.02
CA SER A 65 7.89 5.24 -5.48
C SER A 65 7.25 6.61 -5.72
N LYS A 66 6.70 6.79 -6.92
CA LYS A 66 6.11 8.04 -7.39
C LYS A 66 4.82 8.36 -6.65
N VAL A 67 3.96 7.36 -6.45
CA VAL A 67 2.69 7.52 -5.73
C VAL A 67 2.92 7.76 -4.23
N LEU A 68 3.93 7.10 -3.65
CA LEU A 68 4.29 7.34 -2.25
C LEU A 68 5.01 8.68 -2.05
N GLY A 69 5.47 9.35 -3.10
CA GLY A 69 6.16 10.65 -2.98
C GLY A 69 7.45 10.59 -2.16
N ILE A 70 8.02 9.39 -2.00
CA ILE A 70 9.28 9.15 -1.30
C ILE A 70 10.38 8.99 -2.35
N LYS A 71 11.49 9.72 -2.23
CA LYS A 71 12.75 9.30 -2.86
C LYS A 71 13.18 7.99 -2.21
N ILE A 72 12.94 6.85 -2.85
CA ILE A 72 13.39 5.56 -2.35
C ILE A 72 14.92 5.59 -2.33
N LYS A 73 15.52 5.66 -1.14
CA LYS A 73 16.82 5.03 -0.92
C LYS A 73 16.54 3.53 -0.86
N GLU A 74 17.23 2.79 -1.71
CA GLU A 74 17.19 1.34 -1.79
C GLU A 74 17.33 0.73 -0.40
N GLU A 75 16.31 -0.01 0.06
CA GLU A 75 16.52 -1.16 0.92
C GLU A 75 15.45 -2.21 0.59
N ALA A 76 15.94 -3.31 0.02
CA ALA A 76 15.22 -4.48 -0.41
C ALA A 76 14.47 -5.20 0.72
N LYS A 77 13.35 -5.84 0.37
CA LYS A 77 13.08 -7.25 0.72
C LYS A 77 11.84 -7.76 -0.03
N GLU A 78 12.12 -8.47 -1.10
CA GLU A 78 11.22 -9.45 -1.72
C GLU A 78 10.84 -10.53 -0.72
N GLY A 79 9.57 -10.91 -0.73
CA GLY A 79 9.02 -11.88 0.19
C GLY A 79 7.87 -12.65 -0.42
N LYS A 80 8.24 -13.74 -1.10
CA LYS A 80 7.49 -15.00 -1.27
C LYS A 80 6.42 -15.05 -2.36
N GLU A 81 6.80 -15.67 -3.47
CA GLU A 81 5.95 -16.64 -4.15
C GLU A 81 6.61 -18.02 -4.00
N LYS A 82 5.94 -18.92 -3.27
CA LYS A 82 6.40 -20.29 -2.98
C LYS A 82 6.00 -21.19 -4.15
N ARG A 83 6.93 -22.04 -4.61
CA ARG A 83 6.62 -23.30 -5.29
C ARG A 83 7.40 -24.42 -4.61
#